data_AF-A0A1I2FYB7-F1
#
_entry.id   AF-A0A1I2FYB7-F1
#
_cell.length_a   1.000
_cell.length_b   1.000
_cell.length_c   1.000
_cell.angle_alpha   90.00
_cell.angle_beta   90.00
_cell.angle_gamma   90.00
#
_symmetry.space_group_name_H-M   'P 1'
#
loop_
_entity.id
_entity.type
_entity.pdbx_description
1 polymer ?
#
loop_
_entity_poly.entity_id
_entity_poly.type
_entity_poly.pdbx_seq_one_letter_code
_entity_poly.pdbx_strand_id
1 'polypeptide(L)'
;MLPITKRKLADKQGIDYDIATFFADRIPPANNHFWKGKYVYLSNSLGYTIIPFLFDLQYKLGVEKSILLDEKHIRLMEDGFDLMSKYEAKKIGYKDFIDACKELFAPAVVNNNFFSDLLLYLYNGTSEHYTLGSPVKALNRADAFFFTLCDIPIEEQLLKRIIKAWSYVKVNALILDDINDLEPDKISGEENSIIELGGNEAAMEKIQSMFYENVKPLAYINNKLAQYFEACITLLQPSLYNNQK
;
A
#
# COMPACT_ATOMS: atom_id res chain seq x y z
N MET A 1 -5.54 -3.50 -20.50
CA MET A 1 -5.41 -3.85 -19.07
C MET A 1 -6.45 -4.91 -18.77
N LEU A 2 -6.06 -6.15 -18.47
CA LEU A 2 -7.01 -7.22 -18.19
C LEU A 2 -7.57 -7.08 -16.77
N PRO A 3 -8.90 -7.20 -16.57
CA PRO A 3 -9.48 -7.16 -15.23
C PRO A 3 -8.95 -8.33 -14.39
N ILE A 4 -8.75 -8.08 -13.11
CA ILE A 4 -8.53 -9.17 -12.14
C ILE A 4 -9.89 -9.69 -11.70
N THR A 5 -10.03 -11.03 -11.63
CA THR A 5 -11.28 -11.64 -11.19
C THR A 5 -11.27 -11.85 -9.68
N LYS A 6 -12.44 -11.78 -9.03
CA LYS A 6 -12.61 -12.18 -7.63
C LYS A 6 -12.10 -13.59 -7.32
N ARG A 7 -12.23 -14.52 -8.27
CA ARG A 7 -11.66 -15.87 -8.19
C ARG A 7 -10.14 -15.85 -8.12
N LYS A 8 -9.48 -15.02 -8.94
CA LYS A 8 -8.02 -14.88 -8.87
C LYS A 8 -7.57 -14.32 -7.52
N LEU A 9 -8.23 -13.26 -7.03
CA LEU A 9 -7.98 -12.69 -5.70
C LEU A 9 -8.13 -13.75 -4.59
N ALA A 10 -9.24 -14.48 -4.56
CA ALA A 10 -9.51 -15.47 -3.52
C ALA A 10 -8.65 -16.73 -3.64
N ASP A 11 -8.58 -17.32 -4.83
CA ASP A 11 -7.97 -18.64 -5.01
C ASP A 11 -6.44 -18.56 -4.99
N LYS A 12 -5.86 -17.50 -5.57
CA LYS A 12 -4.41 -17.34 -5.73
C LYS A 12 -3.77 -16.42 -4.71
N GLN A 13 -4.47 -15.38 -4.25
CA GLN A 13 -3.93 -14.41 -3.28
C GLN A 13 -4.57 -14.57 -1.88
N GLY A 14 -5.51 -15.50 -1.73
CA GLY A 14 -6.12 -15.85 -0.45
C GLY A 14 -7.04 -14.79 0.13
N ILE A 15 -7.48 -13.83 -0.67
CA ILE A 15 -8.39 -12.76 -0.23
C ILE A 15 -9.76 -13.35 0.11
N ASP A 16 -10.36 -12.91 1.23
CA ASP A 16 -11.73 -13.25 1.58
C ASP A 16 -12.67 -13.00 0.39
N TYR A 17 -13.56 -13.95 0.11
CA TYR A 17 -14.33 -13.93 -1.12
C TYR A 17 -15.28 -12.73 -1.19
N ASP A 18 -15.80 -12.24 -0.06
CA ASP A 18 -16.70 -11.08 -0.04
C ASP A 18 -15.91 -9.79 -0.29
N ILE A 19 -14.72 -9.67 0.30
CA ILE A 19 -13.80 -8.53 0.04
C ILE A 19 -13.36 -8.53 -1.43
N ALA A 20 -12.96 -9.70 -1.95
CA ALA A 20 -12.59 -9.87 -3.35
C ALA A 20 -13.75 -9.50 -4.29
N THR A 21 -14.97 -9.92 -3.95
CA THR A 21 -16.18 -9.61 -4.72
C THR A 21 -16.48 -8.12 -4.68
N PHE A 22 -16.46 -7.51 -3.50
CA PHE A 22 -16.75 -6.09 -3.30
C PHE A 22 -15.89 -5.23 -4.22
N PHE A 23 -14.56 -5.41 -4.20
CA PHE A 23 -13.67 -4.58 -5.01
C PHE A 23 -13.62 -4.98 -6.49
N ALA A 24 -13.73 -6.26 -6.83
CA ALA A 24 -13.71 -6.69 -8.24
C ALA A 24 -14.96 -6.22 -9.00
N ASP A 25 -16.12 -6.16 -8.32
CA ASP A 25 -17.40 -5.76 -8.92
C ASP A 25 -17.70 -4.27 -8.70
N ARG A 26 -16.87 -3.53 -7.93
CA ARG A 26 -17.02 -2.08 -7.72
C ARG A 26 -16.80 -1.32 -9.02
N ILE A 27 -17.57 -0.25 -9.20
CA ILE A 27 -17.44 0.68 -10.32
C ILE A 27 -16.44 1.77 -9.93
N PRO A 28 -15.48 2.13 -10.79
CA PRO A 28 -14.62 3.29 -10.58
C PRO A 28 -15.39 4.56 -10.18
N PRO A 29 -14.93 5.30 -9.16
CA PRO A 29 -15.57 6.56 -8.77
C PRO A 29 -15.47 7.58 -9.91
N ALA A 30 -16.58 8.29 -10.16
CA ALA A 30 -16.63 9.35 -11.16
C ALA A 30 -15.73 10.54 -10.74
N ASN A 31 -15.11 11.20 -11.70
CA ASN A 31 -14.25 12.38 -11.49
C ASN A 31 -13.03 12.16 -10.58
N ASN A 32 -12.60 10.92 -10.39
CA ASN A 32 -11.41 10.58 -9.61
C ASN A 32 -10.17 10.43 -10.52
N HIS A 33 -9.05 11.07 -10.14
CA HIS A 33 -7.80 11.08 -10.88
C HIS A 33 -7.12 9.70 -10.91
N PHE A 34 -7.19 8.95 -9.81
CA PHE A 34 -6.56 7.63 -9.68
C PHE A 34 -7.19 6.59 -10.62
N TRP A 35 -8.52 6.66 -10.80
CA TRP A 35 -9.24 5.82 -11.75
C TRP A 35 -9.56 6.52 -13.08
N LYS A 36 -8.93 7.67 -13.38
CA LYS A 36 -9.24 8.42 -14.60
C LYS A 36 -8.99 7.58 -15.86
N GLY A 37 -10.03 7.44 -16.69
CA GLY A 37 -9.97 6.66 -17.93
C GLY A 37 -9.96 5.13 -17.72
N LYS A 38 -10.22 4.65 -16.51
CA LYS A 38 -10.33 3.21 -16.21
C LYS A 38 -11.78 2.75 -16.30
N TYR A 39 -11.98 1.59 -16.92
CA TYR A 39 -13.29 0.94 -17.02
C TYR A 39 -13.58 -0.02 -15.85
N VAL A 40 -12.54 -0.40 -15.11
CA VAL A 40 -12.61 -1.39 -14.02
C VAL A 40 -11.93 -0.82 -12.78
N TYR A 41 -12.48 -1.13 -11.60
CA TYR A 41 -11.94 -0.65 -10.33
C TYR A 41 -10.62 -1.31 -9.98
N LEU A 42 -10.51 -2.62 -10.25
CA LEU A 42 -9.26 -3.38 -10.08
C LEU A 42 -8.67 -3.82 -11.41
N SER A 43 -7.35 -3.61 -11.53
CA SER A 43 -6.53 -4.24 -12.56
C SER A 43 -5.54 -5.21 -11.96
N ASN A 44 -4.82 -5.96 -12.80
CA ASN A 44 -3.78 -6.88 -12.33
C ASN A 44 -2.48 -6.18 -11.85
N SER A 45 -2.35 -4.85 -11.92
CA SER A 45 -1.16 -4.18 -11.40
C SER A 45 -1.21 -4.01 -9.88
N LEU A 46 -0.03 -4.04 -9.25
CA LEU A 46 0.11 -4.00 -7.79
C LEU A 46 -0.54 -2.75 -7.17
N GLY A 47 -0.44 -1.60 -7.85
CA GLY A 47 -1.07 -0.35 -7.41
C GLY A 47 -2.60 -0.44 -7.20
N TYR A 48 -3.30 -1.35 -7.89
CA TYR A 48 -4.72 -1.60 -7.64
C TYR A 48 -4.95 -2.81 -6.74
N THR A 49 -4.21 -3.91 -6.92
CA THR A 49 -4.44 -5.13 -6.12
C THR A 49 -4.04 -4.96 -4.67
N ILE A 50 -3.23 -3.97 -4.32
CA ILE A 50 -2.90 -3.67 -2.92
C ILE A 50 -4.13 -3.30 -2.10
N ILE A 51 -5.15 -2.66 -2.70
CA ILE A 51 -6.39 -2.27 -2.01
C ILE A 51 -7.06 -3.49 -1.36
N PRO A 52 -7.50 -4.53 -2.10
CA PRO A 52 -8.10 -5.71 -1.47
C PRO A 52 -7.14 -6.48 -0.55
N PHE A 53 -5.82 -6.41 -0.77
CA PHE A 53 -4.85 -7.06 0.13
C PHE A 53 -4.88 -6.44 1.53
N LEU A 54 -4.92 -5.11 1.60
CA LEU A 54 -4.91 -4.37 2.86
C LEU A 54 -6.22 -4.54 3.63
N PHE A 55 -7.35 -4.58 2.93
CA PHE A 55 -8.66 -4.83 3.55
C PHE A 55 -8.77 -6.27 4.07
N ASP A 56 -8.29 -7.25 3.31
CA ASP A 56 -8.25 -8.65 3.75
C ASP A 56 -7.36 -8.86 4.99
N LEU A 57 -6.22 -8.16 5.05
CA LEU A 57 -5.37 -8.22 6.24
C LEU A 57 -6.07 -7.68 7.49
N GLN A 58 -6.76 -6.55 7.37
CA GLN A 58 -7.52 -5.98 8.48
C GLN A 58 -8.61 -6.95 8.94
N TYR A 59 -9.33 -7.56 8.00
CA TYR A 59 -10.35 -8.56 8.29
C TYR A 59 -9.76 -9.76 9.04
N LYS A 60 -8.67 -10.34 8.53
CA LYS A 60 -8.01 -11.50 9.15
C LYS A 60 -7.39 -11.21 10.51
N LEU A 61 -7.10 -9.95 10.81
CA LEU A 61 -6.63 -9.52 12.12
C LEU A 61 -7.77 -9.26 13.12
N GLY A 62 -9.02 -9.18 12.67
CA GLY A 62 -10.21 -9.14 13.51
C GLY A 62 -11.16 -7.97 13.25
N VAL A 63 -10.93 -7.13 12.24
CA VAL A 63 -11.87 -6.04 11.91
C VAL A 63 -13.10 -6.61 11.19
N GLU A 64 -14.29 -6.17 11.55
CA GLU A 64 -15.51 -6.64 10.91
C GLU A 64 -15.63 -6.17 9.45
N LYS A 65 -16.10 -7.05 8.56
CA LYS A 65 -16.35 -6.71 7.14
C LYS A 65 -17.37 -5.59 6.98
N SER A 66 -18.36 -5.51 7.87
CA SER A 66 -19.36 -4.43 7.89
C SER A 66 -18.73 -3.04 8.05
N ILE A 67 -17.64 -2.94 8.82
CA ILE A 67 -16.88 -1.71 9.01
C ILE A 67 -16.00 -1.46 7.78
N LEU A 68 -15.24 -2.47 7.36
CA LEU A 68 -14.30 -2.36 6.24
C LEU A 68 -14.99 -2.07 4.91
N LEU A 69 -16.17 -2.61 4.67
CA LEU A 69 -16.89 -2.46 3.41
C LEU A 69 -18.00 -1.42 3.50
N ASP A 70 -18.00 -0.58 4.54
CA ASP A 70 -18.93 0.54 4.66
C ASP A 70 -18.69 1.56 3.53
N GLU A 71 -19.76 1.99 2.87
CA GLU A 71 -19.65 2.86 1.69
C GLU A 71 -19.04 4.24 2.04
N LYS A 72 -19.23 4.76 3.25
CA LYS A 72 -18.61 6.04 3.65
C LYS A 72 -17.10 5.88 3.80
N HIS A 73 -16.68 4.80 4.45
CA HIS A 73 -15.27 4.46 4.59
C HIS A 73 -14.60 4.28 3.22
N ILE A 74 -15.25 3.53 2.32
CA ILE A 74 -14.72 3.28 0.98
C ILE A 74 -14.62 4.56 0.17
N ARG A 75 -15.64 5.44 0.20
CA ARG A 75 -15.57 6.73 -0.50
C ARG A 75 -14.49 7.65 0.04
N LEU A 76 -14.32 7.68 1.36
CA LEU A 76 -13.26 8.48 1.99
C LEU A 76 -11.87 7.99 1.54
N MET A 77 -11.68 6.68 1.46
CA MET A 77 -10.47 6.08 0.90
C MET A 77 -10.28 6.45 -0.57
N GLU A 78 -11.32 6.34 -1.42
CA GLU A 78 -11.28 6.75 -2.82
C GLU A 78 -10.91 8.22 -3.02
N ASP A 79 -11.46 9.12 -2.20
CA ASP A 79 -11.12 10.56 -2.22
C ASP A 79 -9.66 10.79 -1.80
N GLY A 80 -9.14 9.99 -0.87
CA GLY A 80 -7.70 9.98 -0.53
C GLY A 80 -6.82 9.56 -1.71
N PHE A 81 -7.23 8.53 -2.48
CA PHE A 81 -6.56 8.11 -3.71
C PHE A 81 -6.58 9.21 -4.79
N ASP A 82 -7.66 10.01 -4.88
CA ASP A 82 -7.71 11.17 -5.78
C ASP A 82 -6.62 12.20 -5.45
N LEU A 83 -6.45 12.51 -4.16
CA LEU A 83 -5.41 13.42 -3.68
C LEU A 83 -4.00 12.88 -3.97
N MET A 84 -3.77 11.59 -3.71
CA MET A 84 -2.49 10.93 -4.03
C MET A 84 -2.19 11.03 -5.52
N SER A 85 -3.15 10.73 -6.38
CA SER A 85 -2.96 10.79 -7.83
C SER A 85 -2.66 12.22 -8.33
N LYS A 86 -3.22 13.26 -7.69
CA LYS A 86 -2.85 14.66 -7.99
C LYS A 86 -1.42 14.98 -7.57
N TYR A 87 -0.98 14.47 -6.43
CA TYR A 87 0.39 14.61 -5.94
C TYR A 87 1.39 13.92 -6.86
N GLU A 88 1.17 12.64 -7.18
CA GLU A 88 2.02 11.87 -8.11
C GLU A 88 2.09 12.51 -9.50
N ALA A 89 0.98 13.09 -9.97
CA ALA A 89 0.93 13.86 -11.22
C ALA A 89 1.58 15.26 -11.12
N LYS A 90 2.25 15.58 -10.01
CA LYS A 90 2.93 16.86 -9.74
C LYS A 90 2.02 18.08 -9.86
N LYS A 91 0.70 17.91 -9.63
CA LYS A 91 -0.29 19.00 -9.67
C LYS A 91 -0.36 19.79 -8.37
N ILE A 92 0.03 19.17 -7.26
CA ILE A 92 0.11 19.75 -5.92
C ILE A 92 1.43 19.33 -5.28
N GLY A 93 1.96 20.14 -4.37
CA GLY A 93 3.16 19.78 -3.61
C GLY A 93 2.86 18.79 -2.48
N TYR A 94 3.91 18.17 -1.92
CA TYR A 94 3.76 17.22 -0.82
C TYR A 94 3.05 17.82 0.40
N LYS A 95 3.41 19.05 0.80
CA LYS A 95 2.75 19.72 1.93
C LYS A 95 1.25 19.93 1.67
N ASP A 96 0.88 20.41 0.49
CA ASP A 96 -0.52 20.65 0.11
C ASP A 96 -1.30 19.33 0.06
N PHE A 97 -0.64 18.24 -0.38
CA PHE A 97 -1.20 16.90 -0.34
C PHE A 97 -1.53 16.45 1.09
N ILE A 98 -0.57 16.57 2.03
CA ILE A 98 -0.82 16.19 3.43
C ILE A 98 -1.88 17.10 4.08
N ASP A 99 -1.86 18.41 3.80
CA ASP A 99 -2.88 19.36 4.29
C ASP A 99 -4.27 18.96 3.77
N ALA A 100 -4.41 18.62 2.49
CA ALA A 100 -5.68 18.18 1.90
C ALA A 100 -6.16 16.84 2.49
N CYS A 101 -5.27 15.88 2.73
CA CYS A 101 -5.61 14.64 3.42
C CYS A 101 -6.08 14.91 4.86
N LYS A 102 -5.39 15.79 5.60
CA LYS A 102 -5.81 16.18 6.94
C LYS A 102 -7.24 16.72 6.94
N GLU A 103 -7.55 17.66 6.05
CA GLU A 103 -8.89 18.25 5.92
C GLU A 103 -9.96 17.21 5.53
N LEU A 104 -9.62 16.32 4.60
CA LEU A 104 -10.51 15.26 4.12
C LEU A 104 -10.88 14.27 5.24
N PHE A 105 -9.90 13.80 5.99
CA PHE A 105 -10.10 12.73 6.99
C PHE A 105 -10.56 13.25 8.35
N ALA A 106 -10.19 14.48 8.75
CA ALA A 106 -10.49 15.04 10.09
C ALA A 106 -11.95 14.85 10.56
N PRO A 107 -12.99 15.05 9.73
CA PRO A 107 -14.39 14.89 10.17
C PRO A 107 -14.79 13.44 10.53
N ALA A 108 -14.04 12.44 10.04
CA ALA A 108 -14.35 11.03 10.22
C ALA A 108 -13.40 10.34 11.23
N VAL A 109 -12.44 11.06 11.82
CA VAL A 109 -11.45 10.48 12.72
C VAL A 109 -12.11 9.91 13.97
N VAL A 110 -11.85 8.63 14.22
CA VAL A 110 -12.17 7.94 15.47
C VAL A 110 -10.89 7.60 16.27
N ASN A 111 -9.76 7.41 15.58
CA ASN A 111 -8.46 7.10 16.18
C ASN A 111 -7.59 8.37 16.36
N ASN A 112 -7.95 9.26 17.30
CA ASN A 112 -7.32 10.58 17.45
C ASN A 112 -5.79 10.56 17.69
N ASN A 113 -5.30 9.66 18.54
CA ASN A 113 -3.87 9.55 18.82
C ASN A 113 -3.12 9.11 17.56
N PHE A 114 -3.67 8.17 16.81
CA PHE A 114 -3.08 7.70 15.57
C PHE A 114 -3.09 8.78 14.49
N PHE A 115 -4.19 9.51 14.32
CA PHE A 115 -4.26 10.61 13.37
C PHE A 115 -3.22 11.70 13.67
N SER A 116 -3.05 12.06 14.95
CA SER A 116 -2.03 13.02 15.38
C SER A 116 -0.62 12.52 15.10
N ASP A 117 -0.32 11.27 15.44
CA ASP A 117 0.97 10.63 15.15
C ASP A 117 1.26 10.54 13.67
N LEU A 118 0.25 10.20 12.85
CA LEU A 118 0.39 10.10 11.40
C LEU A 118 0.72 11.47 10.78
N LEU A 119 0.04 12.52 11.21
CA LEU A 119 0.36 13.88 10.75
C LEU A 119 1.77 14.29 11.18
N LEU A 120 2.15 14.07 12.44
CA LEU A 120 3.49 14.37 12.92
C LEU A 120 4.55 13.62 12.10
N TYR A 121 4.29 12.36 11.77
CA TYR A 121 5.16 11.53 10.96
C TYR A 121 5.27 12.05 9.53
N LEU A 122 4.15 12.35 8.88
CA LEU A 122 4.13 12.78 7.49
C LEU A 122 4.73 14.17 7.29
N TYR A 123 4.63 15.09 8.27
CA TYR A 123 5.28 16.40 8.20
C TYR A 123 6.74 16.38 8.62
N ASN A 124 7.09 15.67 9.71
CA ASN A 124 8.36 15.86 10.41
C ASN A 124 9.20 14.58 10.52
N GLY A 125 8.69 13.43 10.08
CA GLY A 125 9.37 12.13 10.17
C GLY A 125 9.41 11.52 11.58
N THR A 126 8.56 11.99 12.50
CA THR A 126 8.53 11.54 13.90
C THR A 126 7.14 11.13 14.35
N SER A 127 7.04 10.17 15.27
CA SER A 127 5.79 9.72 15.89
C SER A 127 6.01 9.45 17.39
N GLU A 128 4.96 9.52 18.21
CA GLU A 128 5.08 9.41 19.67
C GLU A 128 4.58 8.06 20.20
N HIS A 129 3.49 7.54 19.64
CA HIS A 129 2.75 6.38 20.14
C HIS A 129 2.85 5.15 19.22
N TYR A 130 3.06 5.37 17.91
CA TYR A 130 3.11 4.35 16.88
C TYR A 130 4.49 4.33 16.21
N THR A 131 4.91 3.16 15.72
CA THR A 131 6.09 3.04 14.86
C THR A 131 5.64 3.11 13.41
N LEU A 132 6.02 4.20 12.73
CA LEU A 132 5.70 4.46 11.33
C LEU A 132 6.97 4.54 10.49
N GLY A 133 6.84 4.25 9.21
CA GLY A 133 7.95 4.24 8.27
C GLY A 133 8.92 3.05 8.38
N SER A 134 9.82 3.05 7.41
CA SER A 134 10.96 2.17 7.22
C SER A 134 12.25 3.01 7.25
N PRO A 135 13.40 2.43 7.61
CA PRO A 135 14.70 3.09 7.47
C PRO A 135 15.06 3.48 6.03
N VAL A 136 14.38 2.93 5.02
CA VAL A 136 14.55 3.26 3.60
C VAL A 136 13.38 4.14 3.18
N LYS A 137 13.65 5.41 2.85
CA LYS A 137 12.63 6.45 2.65
C LYS A 137 11.75 6.19 1.44
N ALA A 138 12.31 5.68 0.34
CA ALA A 138 11.55 5.32 -0.86
C ALA A 138 10.44 4.30 -0.57
N LEU A 139 10.58 3.49 0.49
CA LEU A 139 9.56 2.53 0.92
C LEU A 139 8.46 3.14 1.81
N ASN A 140 8.56 4.44 2.10
CA ASN A 140 7.58 5.20 2.89
C ASN A 140 6.64 6.04 2.00
N ARG A 141 6.83 6.05 0.68
CA ARG A 141 6.05 6.87 -0.27
C ARG A 141 4.55 6.57 -0.26
N ALA A 142 4.18 5.39 0.21
CA ALA A 142 2.79 4.96 0.37
C ALA A 142 2.23 5.15 1.80
N ASP A 143 2.94 5.82 2.71
CA ASP A 143 2.51 5.93 4.12
C ASP A 143 1.32 6.86 4.32
N ALA A 144 1.06 7.78 3.38
CA ALA A 144 -0.16 8.57 3.41
C ALA A 144 -1.42 7.70 3.28
N PHE A 145 -1.33 6.46 2.77
CA PHE A 145 -2.48 5.55 2.77
C PHE A 145 -2.92 5.13 4.17
N PHE A 146 -2.09 5.34 5.20
CA PHE A 146 -2.50 5.11 6.59
C PHE A 146 -3.66 6.01 7.04
N PHE A 147 -3.98 7.10 6.34
CA PHE A 147 -5.18 7.89 6.64
C PHE A 147 -6.45 7.06 6.60
N THR A 148 -6.51 6.01 5.77
CA THR A 148 -7.67 5.09 5.70
C THR A 148 -7.79 4.18 6.93
N LEU A 149 -6.95 4.31 7.95
CA LEU A 149 -7.13 3.65 9.24
C LEU A 149 -7.72 4.60 10.29
N CYS A 150 -7.82 5.90 10.00
CA CYS A 150 -8.20 6.90 11.00
C CYS A 150 -9.69 6.88 11.35
N ASP A 151 -10.54 6.37 10.47
CA ASP A 151 -12.01 6.31 10.60
C ASP A 151 -12.54 4.93 11.02
N ILE A 152 -11.65 3.93 11.19
CA ILE A 152 -12.02 2.56 11.58
C ILE A 152 -12.07 2.45 13.11
N PRO A 153 -13.23 2.20 13.75
CA PRO A 153 -13.38 2.20 15.20
C PRO A 153 -12.89 0.89 15.82
N ILE A 154 -11.58 0.80 16.05
CA ILE A 154 -10.92 -0.38 16.61
C ILE A 154 -10.04 -0.02 17.80
N GLU A 155 -9.76 -0.99 18.66
CA GLU A 155 -8.86 -0.78 19.79
C GLU A 155 -7.41 -0.56 19.34
N GLU A 156 -6.66 0.20 20.14
CA GLU A 156 -5.28 0.60 19.85
C GLU A 156 -4.34 -0.60 19.60
N GLN A 157 -4.49 -1.68 20.36
CA GLN A 157 -3.64 -2.87 20.18
C GLN A 157 -3.88 -3.54 18.82
N LEU A 158 -5.12 -3.60 18.37
CA LEU A 158 -5.46 -4.11 17.05
C LEU A 158 -4.94 -3.16 15.95
N LEU A 159 -5.10 -1.85 16.13
CA LEU A 159 -4.57 -0.85 15.19
C LEU A 159 -3.05 -0.96 15.03
N LYS A 160 -2.29 -1.11 16.12
CA LYS A 160 -0.84 -1.34 16.08
C LYS A 160 -0.47 -2.60 15.28
N ARG A 161 -1.23 -3.69 15.45
CA ARG A 161 -1.04 -4.92 14.68
C ARG A 161 -1.36 -4.73 13.19
N ILE A 162 -2.40 -3.97 12.88
CA ILE A 162 -2.79 -3.64 11.50
C ILE A 162 -1.73 -2.79 10.81
N ILE A 163 -1.26 -1.71 11.44
CA ILE A 163 -0.19 -0.86 10.89
C ILE A 163 1.05 -1.70 10.56
N LYS A 164 1.45 -2.58 11.48
CA LYS A 164 2.57 -3.49 11.26
C LYS A 164 2.33 -4.45 10.08
N ALA A 165 1.14 -5.05 10.00
CA ALA A 165 0.79 -5.97 8.92
C ALA A 165 0.68 -5.28 7.57
N TRP A 166 0.19 -4.04 7.56
CA TRP A 166 0.13 -3.18 6.38
C TRP A 166 1.53 -2.92 5.82
N SER A 167 2.49 -2.63 6.69
CA SER A 167 3.89 -2.47 6.29
C SER A 167 4.43 -3.72 5.59
N TYR A 168 4.02 -4.93 5.97
CA TYR A 168 4.45 -6.16 5.28
C TYR A 168 4.05 -6.17 3.80
N VAL A 169 2.82 -5.77 3.50
CA VAL A 169 2.29 -5.75 2.13
C VAL A 169 2.83 -4.57 1.35
N LYS A 170 2.79 -3.37 1.96
CA LYS A 170 3.25 -2.13 1.34
C LYS A 170 4.73 -2.23 0.96
N VAL A 171 5.60 -2.61 1.89
CA VAL A 171 7.05 -2.72 1.63
C VAL A 171 7.32 -3.72 0.52
N ASN A 172 6.71 -4.91 0.55
CA ASN A 172 6.91 -5.91 -0.48
C ASN A 172 6.39 -5.46 -1.85
N ALA A 173 5.25 -4.76 -1.90
CA ALA A 173 4.72 -4.22 -3.14
C ALA A 173 5.65 -3.17 -3.75
N LEU A 174 6.15 -2.22 -2.94
CA LEU A 174 7.07 -1.17 -3.41
C LEU A 174 8.44 -1.74 -3.81
N ILE A 175 8.93 -2.77 -3.12
CA ILE A 175 10.17 -3.46 -3.53
C ILE A 175 9.99 -4.11 -4.92
N LEU A 176 8.87 -4.78 -5.18
CA LEU A 176 8.62 -5.38 -6.49
C LEU A 176 8.51 -4.33 -7.60
N ASP A 177 7.88 -3.21 -7.29
CA ASP A 177 7.76 -2.03 -8.16
C ASP A 177 9.16 -1.47 -8.49
N ASP A 178 9.96 -1.19 -7.46
CA ASP A 178 11.32 -0.65 -7.58
C ASP A 178 12.26 -1.59 -8.36
N ILE A 179 12.10 -2.91 -8.21
CA ILE A 179 12.88 -3.90 -8.99
C ILE A 179 12.48 -3.85 -10.46
N ASN A 180 11.17 -3.76 -10.75
CA ASN A 180 10.66 -3.73 -12.11
C ASN A 180 11.05 -2.44 -12.84
N ASP A 181 11.06 -1.32 -12.11
CA ASP A 181 11.23 0.02 -12.66
C ASP A 181 12.64 0.61 -12.42
N LEU A 182 13.60 -0.19 -11.94
CA LEU A 182 14.96 0.23 -11.60
C LEU A 182 15.66 1.07 -12.69
N GLU A 183 15.67 0.60 -13.94
CA GLU A 183 16.34 1.30 -15.03
C GLU A 183 15.60 2.58 -15.45
N PRO A 184 14.27 2.57 -15.67
CA PRO A 184 13.49 3.79 -15.83
C PRO A 184 13.71 4.82 -14.73
N ASP A 185 13.64 4.42 -13.46
CA ASP A 185 13.75 5.31 -12.30
C ASP A 185 15.14 5.95 -12.19
N LYS A 186 16.18 5.20 -12.55
CA LYS A 186 17.55 5.71 -12.61
C LYS A 186 17.72 6.81 -13.66
N ILE A 187 17.00 6.71 -14.78
CA ILE A 187 17.03 7.70 -15.86
C ILE A 187 16.21 8.95 -15.48
N SER A 188 15.04 8.76 -14.88
CA SER A 188 14.11 9.84 -14.53
C SER A 188 14.42 10.51 -13.20
N GLY A 189 15.25 9.89 -12.35
CA GLY A 189 15.55 10.37 -10.99
C GLY A 189 14.38 10.23 -10.02
N GLU A 190 13.48 9.27 -10.26
CA GLU A 190 12.33 8.99 -9.40
C GLU A 190 12.75 8.18 -8.16
N GLU A 191 11.89 8.15 -7.14
CA GLU A 191 12.18 7.49 -5.86
C GLU A 191 12.25 5.96 -6.03
N ASN A 192 13.40 5.37 -5.68
CA ASN A 192 13.60 3.92 -5.77
C ASN A 192 14.51 3.44 -4.63
N SER A 193 14.09 2.40 -3.92
CA SER A 193 14.78 1.90 -2.72
C SER A 193 16.15 1.27 -3.00
N ILE A 194 16.34 0.67 -4.18
CA ILE A 194 17.63 0.11 -4.60
C ILE A 194 18.61 1.25 -4.88
N ILE A 195 18.14 2.32 -5.55
CA ILE A 195 18.94 3.51 -5.85
C ILE A 195 19.32 4.25 -4.56
N GLU A 196 18.37 4.45 -3.64
CA GLU A 196 18.61 5.08 -2.33
C GLU A 196 19.70 4.36 -1.54
N LEU A 197 19.74 3.03 -1.61
CA LEU A 197 20.73 2.19 -0.95
C LEU A 197 22.09 2.11 -1.68
N GLY A 198 22.24 2.83 -2.79
CA GLY A 198 23.51 2.95 -3.53
C GLY A 198 23.59 2.11 -4.80
N GLY A 199 22.53 1.40 -5.19
CA GLY A 199 22.41 0.74 -6.49
C GLY A 199 23.42 -0.36 -6.77
N ASN A 200 24.00 -0.97 -5.74
CA ASN A 200 25.03 -2.00 -5.85
C ASN A 200 24.53 -3.36 -5.32
N GLU A 201 25.39 -4.38 -5.34
CA GLU A 201 25.04 -5.72 -4.86
C GLU A 201 24.58 -5.72 -3.39
N ALA A 202 25.24 -4.96 -2.52
CA ALA A 202 24.84 -4.85 -1.11
C ALA A 202 23.46 -4.19 -0.95
N ALA A 203 23.09 -3.24 -1.82
CA ALA A 203 21.75 -2.68 -1.88
C ALA A 203 20.72 -3.77 -2.23
N MET A 204 21.03 -4.61 -3.23
CA MET A 204 20.15 -5.71 -3.63
C MET A 204 19.98 -6.76 -2.54
N GLU A 205 21.06 -7.17 -1.87
CA GLU A 205 21.01 -8.10 -0.73
C GLU A 205 20.14 -7.55 0.40
N LYS A 206 20.29 -6.26 0.72
CA LYS A 206 19.48 -5.60 1.75
C LYS A 206 18.00 -5.55 1.37
N ILE A 207 17.68 -5.21 0.12
CA ILE A 207 16.29 -5.22 -0.39
C ILE A 207 15.69 -6.62 -0.33
N GLN A 208 16.43 -7.65 -0.71
CA GLN A 208 15.97 -9.03 -0.59
C GLN A 208 15.74 -9.44 0.87
N SER A 209 16.66 -9.10 1.78
CA SER A 209 16.48 -9.36 3.22
C SER A 209 15.20 -8.69 3.73
N MET A 210 15.02 -7.40 3.45
CA MET A 210 13.82 -6.66 3.84
C MET A 210 12.55 -7.28 3.27
N PHE A 211 12.57 -7.74 2.01
CA PHE A 211 11.44 -8.42 1.40
C PHE A 211 11.05 -9.68 2.18
N TYR A 212 12.00 -10.59 2.43
CA TYR A 212 11.73 -11.83 3.15
C TYR A 212 11.38 -11.62 4.64
N GLU A 213 11.95 -10.60 5.28
CA GLU A 213 11.58 -10.17 6.63
C GLU A 213 10.12 -9.73 6.74
N ASN A 214 9.52 -9.23 5.65
CA ASN A 214 8.12 -8.82 5.58
C ASN A 214 7.21 -9.97 5.09
N VAL A 215 7.66 -10.80 4.15
CA VAL A 215 6.90 -11.99 3.67
C VAL A 215 6.67 -13.01 4.79
N LYS A 216 7.70 -13.31 5.59
CA LYS A 216 7.62 -14.33 6.64
C LYS A 216 6.52 -14.05 7.67
N PRO A 217 6.42 -12.86 8.29
CA PRO A 217 5.33 -12.57 9.21
C PRO A 217 3.97 -12.45 8.51
N LEU A 218 3.93 -12.01 7.25
CA LEU A 218 2.71 -11.97 6.44
C LEU A 218 2.10 -13.37 6.27
N ALA A 219 2.93 -14.41 6.14
CA ALA A 219 2.45 -15.78 5.97
C ALA A 219 1.58 -16.29 7.13
N TYR A 220 1.79 -15.80 8.35
CA TYR A 220 0.94 -16.14 9.50
C TYR A 220 -0.45 -15.49 9.45
N ILE A 221 -0.61 -14.43 8.66
CA ILE A 221 -1.90 -13.73 8.48
C ILE A 221 -2.56 -14.21 7.19
N ASN A 222 -1.83 -14.17 6.07
CA ASN A 222 -2.29 -14.64 4.76
C ASN A 222 -1.16 -15.37 4.02
N ASN A 223 -1.07 -16.69 4.22
CA ASN A 223 -0.06 -17.55 3.59
C ASN A 223 -0.10 -17.52 2.05
N LYS A 224 -1.29 -17.45 1.43
CA LYS A 224 -1.40 -17.39 -0.03
C LYS A 224 -0.88 -16.06 -0.59
N LEU A 225 -1.11 -14.95 0.10
CA LEU A 225 -0.57 -13.65 -0.30
C LEU A 225 0.96 -13.61 -0.14
N ALA A 226 1.50 -14.19 0.93
CA ALA A 226 2.94 -14.36 1.09
C ALA A 226 3.56 -15.17 -0.07
N GLN A 227 2.97 -16.32 -0.41
CA GLN A 227 3.39 -17.14 -1.55
C GLN A 227 3.27 -16.41 -2.89
N TYR A 228 2.24 -15.57 -3.06
CA TYR A 228 2.10 -14.71 -4.24
C TYR A 228 3.28 -13.73 -4.36
N PHE A 229 3.65 -13.05 -3.27
CA PHE A 229 4.81 -12.18 -3.25
C PHE A 229 6.11 -12.93 -3.58
N GLU A 230 6.33 -14.10 -2.97
CA GLU A 230 7.50 -14.96 -3.26
C GLU A 230 7.57 -15.37 -4.75
N ALA A 231 6.43 -15.71 -5.35
CA ALA A 231 6.35 -16.01 -6.76
C ALA A 231 6.70 -14.79 -7.63
N CYS A 232 6.21 -13.59 -7.26
CA CYS A 232 6.53 -12.36 -7.97
C CYS A 232 8.03 -12.03 -7.93
N ILE A 233 8.67 -12.08 -6.76
CA ILE A 233 10.10 -11.76 -6.68
C ILE A 233 10.95 -12.78 -7.44
N THR A 234 10.56 -14.06 -7.42
CA THR A 234 11.26 -15.12 -8.18
C THR A 234 11.21 -14.87 -9.68
N LEU A 235 10.07 -14.38 -10.20
CA LEU A 235 9.94 -14.04 -11.62
C LEU A 235 10.79 -12.83 -12.02
N LEU A 236 11.13 -11.95 -11.08
CA LEU A 236 11.99 -10.80 -11.28
C LEU A 236 13.48 -11.11 -11.06
N GLN A 237 13.85 -12.24 -10.47
CA GLN A 237 15.27 -12.59 -10.29
C GLN A 237 16.09 -12.61 -11.61
N PRO A 238 15.56 -13.05 -12.77
CA PRO A 238 16.30 -12.95 -14.03
C PRO A 238 16.62 -11.52 -14.47
N SER A 239 15.79 -10.51 -14.13
CA SER A 239 16.13 -9.10 -14.40
C SER A 239 17.19 -8.58 -13.41
N LEU A 240 17.25 -9.12 -12.19
CA LEU A 240 18.27 -8.77 -11.20
C LEU A 240 19.70 -9.15 -11.63
N TYR A 241 19.88 -10.28 -12.34
CA TYR A 241 21.20 -10.72 -12.80
C TYR A 241 21.62 -10.11 -14.14
N ASN A 242 20.68 -9.64 -14.96
CA ASN A 242 20.98 -9.03 -16.26
C ASN A 242 21.31 -7.54 -16.15
N ASN A 243 20.78 -6.83 -15.14
CA ASN A 243 21.12 -5.42 -14.87
C ASN A 243 22.48 -5.24 -14.15
N GLN A 244 23.24 -6.33 -13.96
CA GLN A 244 24.59 -6.34 -13.36
C GLN A 244 25.72 -6.24 -14.40
N LYS A 245 25.39 -6.10 -15.70
CA LYS A 245 26.35 -5.96 -16.80
C LYS A 245 26.28 -4.58 -17.43
#